data_AF-Q86DA0-F1
#
_entry.id   AF-Q86DA0-F1
#
_cell.length_a   1.000
_cell.length_b   1.000
_cell.length_c   1.000
_cell.angle_alpha   90.00
_cell.angle_beta   90.00
_cell.angle_gamma   90.00
#
_symmetry.space_group_name_H-M   'P 1'
#
loop_
_entity.id
_entity.type
_entity.pdbx_description
1 polymer ?
#
loop_
_entity_poly.entity_id
_entity_poly.type
_entity_poly.pdbx_seq_one_letter_code
_entity_poly.pdbx_strand_id
1 'polypeptide(L)'
;MTLGCAKLDKQVADWLAWDKNDKNRNEIQKLVDEKNVDALKARMDTRLVFGTAGVRSPMQAGFGRLNDLTIIQITHGFARHMLNVYGQPKNGVAIGFDGRYNSRRFAELSANVFVRNNIPVYLFSEVSPTPVVSWATIKLGCDAGLIITASHNPKEDNGYKAYWSNGAQIIGPHDTEIVRIKEAEPQPRDEYWDLSELKSSPLFHSADVVIDPYFEVEKSLNFTREINGSTPLKFTYSAFHGIGYHYTKRMFAEFGFPASSFISVAEQQDPNPDFPTIPFPNPEEGRKVLTLAMETADKNGSTVILANDPDADRIQMAEKQKELQKRDHPDRIQMDGKSSRGAPCRWKSGHSGVGRIDRIHARAYHGQGRRVRCRSFRRNRRFPSRGGKIVARPAVRSLQSIWLPFGQIHLLDGTGSGGHQEALQHIESRSEVPDENRRSRSGIRERLDDRIRQLKARQ
;
A
#
# COMPACT_ATOMS: atom_id res chain seq x y z
N MET A 1 36.34 21.42 11.64
CA MET A 1 35.55 22.54 11.10
C MET A 1 34.56 22.96 12.18
N THR A 2 34.39 24.27 12.42
CA THR A 2 33.46 24.76 13.45
C THR A 2 32.36 25.59 12.80
N LEU A 3 31.16 25.04 12.68
CA LEU A 3 29.93 25.68 12.19
C LEU A 3 29.26 26.53 13.28
N GLY A 4 29.90 26.69 14.44
CA GLY A 4 29.39 27.47 15.57
C GLY A 4 28.36 26.73 16.43
N CYS A 5 28.15 25.43 16.20
CA CYS A 5 27.27 24.58 17.01
C CYS A 5 27.89 23.18 17.17
N ALA A 6 28.39 22.87 18.36
CA ALA A 6 29.10 21.61 18.64
C ALA A 6 28.29 20.35 18.29
N LYS A 7 26.96 20.39 18.48
CA LYS A 7 26.07 19.29 18.12
C LYS A 7 26.06 19.05 16.61
N LEU A 8 25.88 20.12 15.83
CA LEU A 8 25.85 20.06 14.36
C LEU A 8 27.22 19.66 13.80
N ASP A 9 28.30 20.21 14.35
CA ASP A 9 29.67 19.85 13.98
C ASP A 9 29.91 18.34 14.14
N LYS A 10 29.46 17.77 15.27
CA LYS A 10 29.53 16.32 15.51
C LYS A 10 28.69 15.54 14.50
N GLN A 11 27.43 15.93 14.27
CA GLN A 11 26.56 15.23 13.32
C GLN A 11 27.14 15.23 11.90
N VAL A 12 27.72 16.35 11.46
CA VAL A 12 28.38 16.45 10.14
C VAL A 12 29.62 15.56 10.08
N ALA A 13 30.46 15.57 11.13
CA ALA A 13 31.64 14.72 11.19
C ALA A 13 31.27 13.22 11.16
N ASP A 14 30.29 12.82 11.98
CA ASP A 14 29.77 11.45 12.02
C ASP A 14 29.20 11.05 10.65
N TRP A 15 28.40 11.92 10.02
CA TRP A 15 27.84 11.69 8.68
C TRP A 15 28.92 11.43 7.64
N LEU A 16 29.91 12.32 7.54
CA LEU A 16 30.98 12.25 6.55
C LEU A 16 31.90 11.04 6.76
N ALA A 17 31.97 10.53 7.99
CA ALA A 17 32.72 9.33 8.35
C ALA A 17 31.94 8.03 8.06
N TRP A 18 30.62 8.03 8.24
CA TRP A 18 29.80 6.82 8.14
C TRP A 18 29.21 6.57 6.75
N ASP A 19 28.85 7.62 6.02
CA ASP A 19 28.31 7.48 4.67
C ASP A 19 29.44 7.14 3.69
N LYS A 20 29.29 6.09 2.87
CA LYS A 20 30.29 5.70 1.86
C LYS A 20 29.86 6.07 0.43
N ASN A 21 28.77 6.80 0.27
CA ASN A 21 28.31 7.27 -1.03
C ASN A 21 28.94 8.63 -1.34
N ASP A 22 29.87 8.68 -2.29
CA ASP A 22 30.60 9.92 -2.61
C ASP A 22 29.68 11.07 -3.05
N LYS A 23 28.57 10.79 -3.75
CA LYS A 23 27.62 11.83 -4.13
C LYS A 23 27.00 12.48 -2.89
N ASN A 24 26.51 11.68 -1.95
CA ASN A 24 25.88 12.16 -0.73
C ASN A 24 26.89 12.88 0.18
N ARG A 25 28.11 12.34 0.32
CA ARG A 25 29.19 13.01 1.04
C ARG A 25 29.52 14.37 0.44
N ASN A 26 29.64 14.46 -0.89
CA ASN A 26 29.90 15.71 -1.59
C ASN A 26 28.78 16.73 -1.42
N GLU A 27 27.51 16.30 -1.36
CA GLU A 27 26.39 17.21 -1.04
C GLU A 27 26.55 17.86 0.34
N ILE A 28 26.94 17.09 1.36
CA ILE A 28 27.17 17.64 2.71
C ILE A 28 28.44 18.48 2.76
N GLN A 29 29.53 18.02 2.15
CA GLN A 29 30.79 18.76 2.11
C GLN A 29 30.60 20.14 1.47
N LYS A 30 29.87 20.22 0.35
CA LYS A 30 29.54 21.50 -0.29
C LYS A 30 28.82 22.46 0.66
N LEU A 31 27.82 21.98 1.40
CA LEU A 31 27.09 22.81 2.37
C LEU A 31 27.98 23.27 3.53
N VAL A 32 28.96 22.46 3.92
CA VAL A 32 29.95 22.82 4.94
C VAL A 32 30.90 23.90 4.42
N ASP A 33 31.40 23.77 3.19
CA ASP A 33 32.30 24.73 2.54
C ASP A 33 31.60 26.10 2.35
N GLU A 34 30.32 26.07 1.98
CA GLU A 34 29.45 27.25 1.88
C GLU A 34 29.03 27.83 3.25
N LYS A 35 29.36 27.15 4.35
CA LYS A 35 28.90 27.47 5.72
C LYS A 35 27.37 27.63 5.82
N ASN A 36 26.62 26.84 5.04
CA ASN A 36 25.17 26.89 5.00
C ASN A 36 24.54 26.13 6.18
N VAL A 37 24.61 26.75 7.36
CA VAL A 37 24.18 26.15 8.64
C VAL A 37 22.71 25.74 8.62
N ASP A 38 21.83 26.54 8.00
CA ASP A 38 20.39 26.26 7.98
C ASP A 38 20.06 25.03 7.13
N ALA A 39 20.68 24.89 5.95
CA ALA A 39 20.52 23.70 5.12
C ALA A 39 21.08 22.44 5.80
N LEU A 40 22.21 22.56 6.50
CA LEU A 40 22.79 21.47 7.28
C LEU A 40 21.86 21.05 8.42
N LYS A 41 21.33 21.99 9.22
CA LYS A 41 20.35 21.67 10.28
C LYS A 41 19.10 20.99 9.72
N ALA A 42 18.56 21.50 8.62
CA ALA A 42 17.37 20.91 7.97
C ALA A 42 17.57 19.45 7.51
N ARG A 43 18.82 19.04 7.26
CA ARG A 43 19.20 17.69 6.83
C ARG A 43 19.70 16.81 7.98
N MET A 44 20.31 17.38 9.03
CA MET A 44 20.96 16.64 10.12
C MET A 44 20.12 16.53 11.39
N ASP A 45 19.31 17.54 11.72
CA ASP A 45 18.56 17.59 12.99
C ASP A 45 17.17 16.91 12.92
N THR A 46 16.78 16.42 11.76
CA THR A 46 15.50 15.71 11.60
C THR A 46 15.70 14.21 11.78
N ARG A 47 14.78 13.56 12.51
CA ARG A 47 14.76 12.12 12.69
C ARG A 47 13.77 11.49 11.71
N LEU A 48 14.20 10.44 11.00
CA LEU A 48 13.29 9.59 10.25
C LEU A 48 12.48 8.74 11.22
N VAL A 49 11.15 8.85 11.14
CA VAL A 49 10.21 8.09 11.97
C VAL A 49 9.21 7.36 11.08
N PHE A 50 8.72 6.21 11.52
CA PHE A 50 7.63 5.52 10.85
C PHE A 50 6.34 6.33 11.03
N GLY A 51 5.82 6.83 9.91
CA GLY A 51 4.47 7.39 9.85
C GLY A 51 3.44 6.29 9.62
N THR A 52 2.19 6.71 9.38
CA THR A 52 1.07 5.80 9.09
C THR A 52 1.30 4.92 7.86
N ALA A 53 2.21 5.29 6.96
CA ALA A 53 2.49 4.57 5.71
C ALA A 53 4.00 4.33 5.50
N GLY A 54 4.73 4.03 6.58
CA GLY A 54 6.18 3.83 6.56
C GLY A 54 6.97 5.12 6.81
N VAL A 55 8.29 5.04 6.61
CA VAL A 55 9.15 6.23 6.54
C VAL A 55 9.08 6.83 5.14
N ARG A 56 8.93 8.14 5.01
CA ARG A 56 8.99 8.87 3.74
C ARG A 56 9.78 10.15 3.93
N SER A 57 10.67 10.46 2.98
CA SER A 57 11.49 11.66 3.01
C SER A 57 12.09 11.93 1.63
N PRO A 58 12.45 13.18 1.30
CA PRO A 58 13.22 13.47 0.10
C PRO A 58 14.53 12.68 0.05
N MET A 59 14.90 12.26 -1.16
CA MET A 59 16.16 11.60 -1.45
C MET A 59 17.30 12.63 -1.52
N GLN A 60 17.97 12.83 -0.40
CA GLN A 60 19.06 13.80 -0.23
C GLN A 60 20.05 13.28 0.82
N ALA A 61 21.25 13.87 0.89
CA ALA A 61 22.17 13.57 1.97
C ALA A 61 21.70 14.12 3.34
N GLY A 62 22.10 13.45 4.43
CA GLY A 62 21.82 13.81 5.82
C GLY A 62 20.89 12.83 6.56
N PHE A 63 20.95 12.83 7.90
CA PHE A 63 20.23 11.87 8.76
C PHE A 63 18.70 11.98 8.71
N GLY A 64 18.19 13.15 8.30
CA GLY A 64 16.77 13.45 8.15
C GLY A 64 16.22 13.18 6.75
N ARG A 65 16.98 12.51 5.89
CA ARG A 65 16.69 12.27 4.48
C ARG A 65 16.86 10.80 4.15
N LEU A 66 16.18 10.33 3.10
CA LEU A 66 16.37 8.96 2.62
C LEU A 66 17.55 8.88 1.67
N ASN A 67 18.48 8.00 1.98
CA ASN A 67 19.72 7.76 1.24
C ASN A 67 20.31 6.42 1.68
N ASP A 68 21.44 6.03 1.10
CA ASP A 68 22.11 4.76 1.40
C ASP A 68 22.36 4.56 2.90
N LEU A 69 22.96 5.54 3.58
CA LEU A 69 23.29 5.44 5.01
C LEU A 69 22.02 5.28 5.87
N THR A 70 20.99 6.09 5.64
CA THR A 70 19.78 6.02 6.47
C THR A 70 18.95 4.75 6.20
N ILE A 71 18.98 4.23 4.98
CA ILE A 71 18.41 2.91 4.63
C ILE A 71 19.15 1.79 5.35
N ILE A 72 20.49 1.81 5.35
CA ILE A 72 21.29 0.82 6.08
C ILE A 72 20.98 0.89 7.58
N GLN A 73 20.94 2.09 8.16
CA GLN A 73 20.68 2.30 9.59
C GLN A 73 19.28 1.83 10.01
N ILE A 74 18.23 2.16 9.24
CA ILE A 74 16.87 1.72 9.57
C ILE A 74 16.71 0.21 9.40
N THR A 75 17.35 -0.37 8.39
CA THR A 75 17.34 -1.81 8.19
C THR A 75 18.13 -2.52 9.29
N HIS A 76 19.21 -1.93 9.78
CA HIS A 76 19.96 -2.46 10.91
C HIS A 76 19.08 -2.51 12.17
N GLY A 77 18.41 -1.41 12.50
CA GLY A 77 17.41 -1.40 13.58
C GLY A 77 16.34 -2.47 13.39
N PHE A 78 15.90 -2.70 12.16
CA PHE A 78 14.92 -3.74 11.83
C PHE A 78 15.46 -5.15 12.06
N ALA A 79 16.65 -5.46 11.53
CA ALA A 79 17.30 -6.76 11.71
C ALA A 79 17.54 -7.06 13.20
N ARG A 80 18.04 -6.09 13.97
CA ARG A 80 18.27 -6.22 15.42
C ARG A 80 16.97 -6.41 16.19
N HIS A 81 15.91 -5.67 15.85
CA HIS A 81 14.59 -5.87 16.45
C HIS A 81 14.05 -7.28 16.18
N MET A 82 14.16 -7.77 14.93
CA MET A 82 13.77 -9.14 14.59
C MET A 82 14.56 -10.19 15.39
N LEU A 83 15.88 -10.01 15.54
CA LEU A 83 16.72 -10.88 16.37
C LEU A 83 16.28 -10.85 17.84
N ASN A 84 15.91 -9.69 18.38
CA ASN A 84 15.43 -9.58 19.76
C ASN A 84 14.09 -10.29 19.97
N VAL A 85 13.19 -10.26 18.98
CA VAL A 85 11.86 -10.88 19.08
C VAL A 85 11.89 -12.38 18.84
N TYR A 86 12.64 -12.83 17.83
CA TYR A 86 12.64 -14.23 17.38
C TYR A 86 13.84 -15.05 17.87
N GLY A 87 14.90 -14.40 18.38
CA GLY A 87 16.19 -15.01 18.69
C GLY A 87 16.98 -15.35 17.42
N GLN A 88 16.42 -16.20 16.56
CA GLN A 88 16.95 -16.54 15.24
C GLN A 88 15.80 -16.53 14.22
N PRO A 89 15.60 -15.43 13.47
CA PRO A 89 14.63 -15.36 12.39
C PRO A 89 15.00 -16.36 11.29
N LYS A 90 14.20 -17.41 11.11
CA LYS A 90 14.49 -18.50 10.16
C LYS A 90 13.75 -18.35 8.84
N ASN A 91 12.68 -17.57 8.80
CA ASN A 91 11.85 -17.45 7.60
C ASN A 91 12.17 -16.19 6.80
N GLY A 92 12.94 -15.26 7.38
CA GLY A 92 13.54 -14.16 6.65
C GLY A 92 12.58 -13.02 6.32
N VAL A 93 12.95 -12.23 5.31
CA VAL A 93 12.23 -11.01 4.91
C VAL A 93 11.93 -11.03 3.41
N ALA A 94 10.67 -10.81 3.03
CA ALA A 94 10.31 -10.56 1.64
C ALA A 94 10.52 -9.07 1.30
N ILE A 95 11.31 -8.77 0.26
CA ILE A 95 11.72 -7.41 -0.10
C ILE A 95 11.34 -7.10 -1.55
N GLY A 96 10.66 -5.97 -1.76
CA GLY A 96 10.36 -5.44 -3.09
C GLY A 96 10.63 -3.94 -3.20
N PHE A 97 10.41 -3.39 -4.38
CA PHE A 97 10.64 -1.98 -4.67
C PHE A 97 9.79 -1.50 -5.85
N ASP A 98 9.54 -0.19 -5.91
CA ASP A 98 8.87 0.46 -7.04
C ASP A 98 9.86 1.02 -8.09
N GLY A 99 9.33 1.71 -9.11
CA GLY A 99 10.12 2.27 -10.21
C GLY A 99 10.81 3.61 -9.94
N ARG A 100 10.83 4.13 -8.70
CA ARG A 100 11.47 5.42 -8.39
C ARG A 100 13.00 5.32 -8.44
N TYR A 101 13.65 6.48 -8.56
CA TYR A 101 15.09 6.57 -8.39
C TYR A 101 15.54 5.92 -7.06
N ASN A 102 16.66 5.20 -7.12
CA ASN A 102 17.27 4.48 -5.98
C ASN A 102 16.45 3.35 -5.34
N SER A 103 15.19 3.09 -5.72
CA SER A 103 14.37 2.07 -5.04
C SER A 103 15.01 0.67 -5.08
N ARG A 104 15.54 0.26 -6.24
CA ARG A 104 16.33 -1.00 -6.38
C ARG A 104 17.56 -1.01 -5.47
N ARG A 105 18.36 0.06 -5.50
CA ARG A 105 19.59 0.18 -4.70
C ARG A 105 19.29 0.09 -3.20
N PHE A 106 18.26 0.78 -2.73
CA PHE A 106 17.84 0.74 -1.33
C PHE A 106 17.32 -0.63 -0.92
N ALA A 107 16.62 -1.35 -1.81
CA ALA A 107 16.18 -2.72 -1.56
C ALA A 107 17.38 -3.68 -1.45
N GLU A 108 18.38 -3.55 -2.32
CA GLU A 108 19.61 -4.36 -2.28
C GLU A 108 20.46 -4.09 -1.03
N LEU A 109 20.62 -2.81 -0.64
CA LEU A 109 21.27 -2.44 0.63
C LEU A 109 20.53 -3.03 1.83
N SER A 110 19.19 -2.94 1.83
CA SER A 110 18.38 -3.52 2.91
C SER A 110 18.56 -5.05 2.97
N ALA A 111 18.51 -5.73 1.83
CA ALA A 111 18.74 -7.17 1.73
C ALA A 111 20.11 -7.57 2.28
N ASN A 112 21.16 -6.81 1.93
CA ASN A 112 22.51 -7.07 2.41
C ASN A 112 22.62 -6.91 3.94
N VAL A 113 21.98 -5.89 4.53
CA VAL A 113 21.94 -5.74 5.98
C VAL A 113 21.31 -6.97 6.65
N PHE A 114 20.18 -7.48 6.16
CA PHE A 114 19.58 -8.70 6.71
C PHE A 114 20.49 -9.92 6.58
N VAL A 115 21.07 -10.14 5.40
CA VAL A 115 21.99 -11.27 5.14
C VAL A 115 23.21 -11.21 6.06
N ARG A 116 23.82 -10.03 6.25
CA ARG A 116 24.95 -9.81 7.17
C ARG A 116 24.58 -9.89 8.66
N ASN A 117 23.29 -9.98 8.97
CA ASN A 117 22.75 -10.33 10.30
C ASN A 117 22.24 -11.79 10.36
N ASN A 118 22.59 -12.62 9.37
CA ASN A 118 22.19 -14.02 9.29
C ASN A 118 20.66 -14.23 9.24
N ILE A 119 19.97 -13.31 8.56
CA ILE A 119 18.52 -13.37 8.31
C ILE A 119 18.32 -13.64 6.81
N PRO A 120 17.58 -14.70 6.42
CA PRO A 120 17.27 -14.97 5.02
C PRO A 120 16.50 -13.83 4.35
N VAL A 121 16.68 -13.65 3.04
CA VAL A 121 15.97 -12.64 2.27
C VAL A 121 15.37 -13.24 1.00
N TYR A 122 14.18 -12.79 0.66
CA TYR A 122 13.52 -13.07 -0.61
C TYR A 122 13.35 -11.75 -1.34
N LEU A 123 14.19 -11.46 -2.33
CA LEU A 123 14.17 -10.20 -3.07
C LEU A 123 13.51 -10.40 -4.43
N PHE A 124 12.55 -9.53 -4.79
CA PHE A 124 12.01 -9.49 -6.15
C PHE A 124 13.07 -9.04 -7.15
N SER A 125 13.17 -9.71 -8.30
CA SER A 125 14.18 -9.34 -9.31
C SER A 125 13.84 -8.02 -9.99
N GLU A 126 12.56 -7.71 -10.11
CA GLU A 126 12.00 -6.55 -10.79
C GLU A 126 11.00 -5.80 -9.90
N VAL A 127 10.57 -4.63 -10.37
CA VAL A 127 9.58 -3.81 -9.69
C VAL A 127 8.30 -4.61 -9.40
N SER A 128 7.79 -4.48 -8.18
CA SER A 128 6.70 -5.33 -7.69
C SER A 128 5.68 -4.53 -6.86
N PRO A 129 4.37 -4.64 -7.14
CA PRO A 129 3.31 -3.97 -6.38
C PRO A 129 3.42 -4.22 -4.87
N THR A 130 3.17 -3.17 -4.08
CA THR A 130 3.00 -3.25 -2.62
C THR A 130 2.16 -4.46 -2.18
N PRO A 131 0.97 -4.74 -2.75
CA PRO A 131 0.19 -5.91 -2.34
C PRO A 131 0.83 -7.26 -2.64
N VAL A 132 1.67 -7.36 -3.68
CA VAL A 132 2.38 -8.61 -4.03
C VAL A 132 3.52 -8.86 -3.05
N VAL A 133 4.19 -7.81 -2.55
CA VAL A 133 5.21 -7.92 -1.49
C VAL A 133 4.58 -8.33 -0.14
N SER A 134 3.42 -7.75 0.19
CA SER A 134 2.63 -8.16 1.37
C SER A 134 2.21 -9.64 1.26
N TRP A 135 1.71 -10.05 0.09
CA TRP A 135 1.40 -11.46 -0.18
C TRP A 135 2.64 -12.37 -0.08
N ALA A 136 3.78 -11.96 -0.62
CA ALA A 136 5.02 -12.73 -0.55
C ALA A 136 5.43 -13.01 0.89
N THR A 137 5.27 -12.01 1.77
CA THR A 137 5.54 -12.13 3.21
C THR A 137 4.73 -13.30 3.81
N ILE A 138 3.44 -13.38 3.50
CA ILE A 138 2.55 -14.44 4.01
C ILE A 138 2.84 -15.77 3.32
N LYS A 139 2.97 -15.77 1.99
CA LYS A 139 3.04 -16.98 1.17
C LYS A 139 4.35 -17.74 1.35
N LEU A 140 5.45 -17.03 1.57
CA LEU A 140 6.76 -17.61 1.88
C LEU A 140 6.94 -17.89 3.38
N GLY A 141 5.97 -17.47 4.21
CA GLY A 141 6.04 -17.62 5.66
C GLY A 141 7.09 -16.71 6.32
N CYS A 142 7.51 -15.64 5.64
CA CYS A 142 8.54 -14.72 6.14
C CYS A 142 8.16 -14.12 7.50
N ASP A 143 9.18 -13.85 8.32
CA ASP A 143 8.99 -13.23 9.63
C ASP A 143 8.64 -11.72 9.48
N ALA A 144 9.00 -11.13 8.34
CA ALA A 144 8.69 -9.75 8.00
C ALA A 144 8.67 -9.49 6.49
N GLY A 145 8.23 -8.29 6.10
CA GLY A 145 8.31 -7.79 4.73
C GLY A 145 8.81 -6.35 4.66
N LEU A 146 9.30 -5.95 3.50
CA LEU A 146 9.78 -4.60 3.23
C LEU A 146 9.49 -4.22 1.77
N ILE A 147 8.91 -3.04 1.54
CA ILE A 147 8.91 -2.44 0.21
C ILE A 147 9.49 -1.03 0.24
N ILE A 148 10.37 -0.75 -0.73
CA ILE A 148 10.90 0.58 -0.99
C ILE A 148 9.98 1.31 -1.97
N THR A 149 9.23 2.29 -1.45
CA THR A 149 8.33 3.13 -2.23
C THR A 149 7.81 4.32 -1.41
N ALA A 150 7.60 5.45 -2.07
CA ALA A 150 6.84 6.59 -1.52
C ALA A 150 5.38 6.64 -2.00
N SER A 151 4.85 5.57 -2.62
CA SER A 151 3.49 5.52 -3.17
C SER A 151 3.24 6.69 -4.13
N HIS A 152 2.33 7.60 -3.81
CA HIS A 152 1.92 8.73 -4.65
C HIS A 152 2.70 10.03 -4.42
N ASN A 153 3.75 10.04 -3.58
CA ASN A 153 4.54 11.24 -3.32
C ASN A 153 5.25 11.76 -4.60
N PRO A 154 5.73 13.02 -4.62
CA PRO A 154 6.56 13.55 -5.70
C PRO A 154 7.81 12.70 -5.98
N LYS A 155 8.43 12.86 -7.15
CA LYS A 155 9.58 12.03 -7.60
C LYS A 155 10.83 12.17 -6.74
N GLU A 156 10.98 13.30 -6.06
CA GLU A 156 12.10 13.58 -5.18
C GLU A 156 12.06 12.73 -3.90
N ASP A 157 10.89 12.18 -3.56
CA ASP A 157 10.70 11.34 -2.38
C ASP A 157 10.86 9.86 -2.70
N ASN A 158 11.38 9.14 -1.70
CA ASN A 158 11.27 7.69 -1.61
C ASN A 158 10.71 7.29 -0.23
N GLY A 159 10.55 6.00 0.01
CA GLY A 159 10.00 5.51 1.27
C GLY A 159 10.41 4.10 1.63
N TYR A 160 10.17 3.75 2.89
CA TYR A 160 10.50 2.48 3.50
C TYR A 160 9.27 1.99 4.26
N LYS A 161 8.53 1.05 3.68
CA LYS A 161 7.33 0.45 4.27
C LYS A 161 7.69 -0.95 4.79
N ALA A 162 7.60 -1.15 6.11
CA ALA A 162 7.86 -2.43 6.75
C ALA A 162 6.57 -3.14 7.13
N TYR A 163 6.56 -4.46 6.96
CA TYR A 163 5.49 -5.37 7.31
C TYR A 163 5.99 -6.39 8.34
N TRP A 164 5.10 -6.88 9.17
CA TRP A 164 5.39 -8.02 10.04
C TRP A 164 4.96 -9.35 9.38
N SER A 165 5.08 -10.47 10.09
CA SER A 165 4.81 -11.82 9.58
C SER A 165 3.39 -12.03 9.04
N ASN A 166 2.42 -11.19 9.43
CA ASN A 166 1.05 -11.22 8.92
C ASN A 166 0.87 -10.44 7.60
N GLY A 167 1.96 -9.95 6.99
CA GLY A 167 1.94 -9.13 5.79
C GLY A 167 1.35 -7.72 5.99
N ALA A 168 1.00 -7.36 7.23
CA ALA A 168 0.43 -6.06 7.58
C ALA A 168 1.52 -5.08 7.97
N GLN A 169 1.28 -3.80 7.73
CA GLN A 169 2.25 -2.75 8.05
C GLN A 169 2.51 -2.72 9.56
N ILE A 170 3.78 -2.58 9.93
CA ILE A 170 4.15 -2.47 11.34
C ILE A 170 3.55 -1.22 11.97
N ILE A 171 3.17 -1.37 13.23
CA ILE A 171 2.77 -0.30 14.16
C ILE A 171 3.51 -0.51 15.48
N GLY A 172 3.30 0.38 16.45
CA GLY A 172 3.80 0.22 17.81
C GLY A 172 3.42 -1.14 18.40
N PRO A 173 4.36 -1.85 19.06
CA PRO A 173 5.69 -1.37 19.47
C PRO A 173 6.81 -1.58 18.43
N HIS A 174 6.58 -2.29 17.32
CA HIS A 174 7.64 -2.67 16.39
C HIS A 174 8.31 -1.47 15.71
N ASP A 175 7.50 -0.51 15.23
CA ASP A 175 8.01 0.69 14.57
C ASP A 175 8.97 1.52 15.46
N THR A 176 8.59 1.68 16.72
CA THR A 176 9.26 2.49 17.72
C THR A 176 10.55 1.83 18.16
N GLU A 177 10.53 0.50 18.33
CA GLU A 177 11.71 -0.27 18.73
C GLU A 177 12.79 -0.29 17.64
N ILE A 178 12.39 -0.38 16.37
CA ILE A 178 13.31 -0.27 15.23
C ILE A 178 14.05 1.07 15.24
N VAL A 179 13.31 2.17 15.44
CA VAL A 179 13.90 3.52 15.50
C VAL A 179 14.80 3.67 16.73
N ARG A 180 14.37 3.15 17.89
CA ARG A 180 15.14 3.17 19.13
C ARG A 180 16.49 2.46 18.96
N ILE A 181 16.50 1.26 18.38
CA ILE A 181 17.73 0.49 18.16
C ILE A 181 18.63 1.18 17.15
N LYS A 182 18.08 1.65 16.02
CA LYS A 182 18.82 2.43 15.02
C LYS A 182 19.59 3.60 15.65
N GLU A 183 19.00 4.28 16.63
CA GLU A 183 19.62 5.44 17.26
C GLU A 183 20.59 5.10 18.37
N ALA A 184 20.41 3.96 19.03
CA ALA A 184 21.37 3.42 19.97
C ALA A 184 22.62 2.87 19.26
N GLU A 185 22.48 2.36 18.04
CA GLU A 185 23.54 1.75 17.22
C GLU A 185 23.64 2.47 15.84
N PRO A 186 23.99 3.77 15.78
CA PRO A 186 23.87 4.56 14.55
C PRO A 186 24.99 4.30 13.54
N GLN A 187 26.16 3.81 13.97
CA GLN A 187 27.28 3.55 13.07
C GLN A 187 27.05 2.24 12.30
N PRO A 188 26.98 2.26 10.96
CA PRO A 188 26.81 1.04 10.17
C PRO A 188 28.07 0.18 10.19
N ARG A 189 27.91 -1.15 10.11
CA ARG A 189 29.03 -2.07 9.85
C ARG A 189 29.53 -1.90 8.42
N ASP A 190 30.84 -2.03 8.23
CA ASP A 190 31.46 -1.82 6.92
C ASP A 190 30.93 -2.76 5.84
N GLU A 191 30.69 -4.02 6.19
CA GLU A 191 30.17 -5.08 5.31
C GLU A 191 28.74 -4.82 4.80
N TYR A 192 27.97 -3.94 5.44
CA TYR A 192 26.62 -3.58 4.96
C TYR A 192 26.64 -2.82 3.63
N TRP A 193 27.75 -2.15 3.32
CA TRP A 193 27.91 -1.38 2.09
C TRP A 193 28.32 -2.22 0.87
N ASP A 194 28.90 -3.40 1.11
CA ASP A 194 29.41 -4.26 0.05
C ASP A 194 28.34 -5.26 -0.42
N LEU A 195 27.84 -5.01 -1.63
CA LEU A 195 26.81 -5.83 -2.28
C LEU A 195 27.40 -6.96 -3.16
N SER A 196 28.72 -7.07 -3.29
CA SER A 196 29.39 -7.98 -4.22
C SER A 196 29.00 -9.45 -4.01
N GLU A 197 28.81 -9.84 -2.75
CA GLU A 197 28.47 -11.22 -2.35
C GLU A 197 26.97 -11.44 -2.10
N LEU A 198 26.13 -10.40 -2.23
CA LEU A 198 24.71 -10.48 -1.85
C LEU A 198 23.99 -11.62 -2.58
N LYS A 199 24.12 -11.65 -3.92
CA LYS A 199 23.40 -12.62 -4.77
C LYS A 199 23.98 -14.04 -4.69
N SER A 200 25.23 -14.19 -4.25
CA SER A 200 25.88 -15.50 -4.05
C SER A 200 25.67 -16.06 -2.64
N SER A 201 25.13 -15.27 -1.71
CA SER A 201 24.84 -15.71 -0.36
C SER A 201 23.82 -16.85 -0.35
N PRO A 202 24.02 -17.92 0.45
CA PRO A 202 23.03 -18.98 0.59
C PRO A 202 21.73 -18.51 1.27
N LEU A 203 21.76 -17.32 1.90
CA LEU A 203 20.60 -16.68 2.53
C LEU A 203 19.80 -15.80 1.55
N PHE A 204 20.26 -15.66 0.31
CA PHE A 204 19.59 -14.88 -0.72
C PHE A 204 18.70 -15.79 -1.59
N HIS A 205 17.43 -15.42 -1.69
CA HIS A 205 16.43 -16.13 -2.48
C HIS A 205 15.66 -15.14 -3.38
N SER A 206 15.11 -15.63 -4.48
CA SER A 206 14.18 -14.84 -5.31
C SER A 206 12.77 -14.88 -4.70
N ALA A 207 12.11 -13.73 -4.62
CA ALA A 207 10.69 -13.64 -4.28
C ALA A 207 9.77 -13.90 -5.48
N ASP A 208 10.29 -13.94 -6.70
CA ASP A 208 9.49 -14.02 -7.94
C ASP A 208 8.66 -15.31 -8.01
N VAL A 209 9.08 -16.34 -7.27
CA VAL A 209 8.35 -17.62 -7.11
C VAL A 209 6.92 -17.45 -6.60
N VAL A 210 6.58 -16.30 -6.00
CA VAL A 210 5.22 -16.00 -5.50
C VAL A 210 4.32 -15.33 -6.53
N ILE A 211 4.86 -14.86 -7.66
CA ILE A 211 4.10 -14.08 -8.65
C ILE A 211 3.01 -14.95 -9.29
N ASP A 212 3.35 -16.12 -9.80
CA ASP A 212 2.35 -17.01 -10.41
C ASP A 212 1.32 -17.51 -9.37
N PRO A 213 1.72 -17.97 -8.16
CA PRO A 213 0.78 -18.28 -7.10
C PRO A 213 -0.17 -17.13 -6.73
N TYR A 214 0.30 -15.88 -6.79
CA TYR A 214 -0.56 -14.71 -6.56
C TYR A 214 -1.68 -14.66 -7.61
N PHE A 215 -1.36 -14.78 -8.91
CA PHE A 215 -2.37 -14.79 -9.96
C PHE A 215 -3.35 -15.96 -9.87
N GLU A 216 -2.89 -17.16 -9.51
CA GLU A 216 -3.78 -18.32 -9.35
C GLU A 216 -4.79 -18.15 -8.21
N VAL A 217 -4.35 -17.57 -7.09
CA VAL A 217 -5.23 -17.24 -5.97
C VAL A 217 -6.26 -16.18 -6.39
N GLU A 218 -5.83 -15.10 -7.05
CA GLU A 218 -6.74 -14.04 -7.52
C GLU A 218 -7.74 -14.55 -8.57
N LYS A 219 -7.28 -15.40 -9.50
CA LYS A 219 -8.11 -16.05 -10.51
C LYS A 219 -9.20 -16.92 -9.89
N SER A 220 -8.97 -17.54 -8.72
CA SER A 220 -9.98 -18.31 -8.00
C SER A 220 -11.17 -17.46 -7.52
N LEU A 221 -11.00 -16.13 -7.44
CA LEU A 221 -12.06 -15.18 -7.10
C LEU A 221 -12.91 -14.73 -8.30
N ASN A 222 -12.60 -15.23 -9.50
CA ASN A 222 -13.34 -14.85 -10.71
C ASN A 222 -14.61 -15.69 -10.88
N PHE A 223 -15.70 -15.21 -10.28
CA PHE A 223 -17.03 -15.82 -10.43
C PHE A 223 -17.80 -15.38 -11.69
N THR A 224 -17.18 -14.58 -12.59
CA THR A 224 -17.87 -13.96 -13.73
C THR A 224 -17.13 -14.13 -15.05
N ARG A 225 -16.24 -15.13 -15.17
CA ARG A 225 -15.39 -15.35 -16.35
C ARG A 225 -16.15 -15.33 -17.67
N GLU A 226 -17.28 -16.04 -17.75
CA GLU A 226 -18.12 -16.08 -18.97
C GLU A 226 -18.67 -14.71 -19.35
N ILE A 227 -19.15 -13.95 -18.35
CA ILE A 227 -19.65 -12.58 -18.56
C ILE A 227 -18.52 -11.68 -19.03
N ASN A 228 -17.33 -11.79 -18.42
CA ASN A 228 -16.16 -11.00 -18.79
C ASN A 228 -15.76 -11.26 -20.26
N GLY A 229 -15.75 -12.51 -20.71
CA GLY A 229 -15.39 -12.89 -22.09
C GLY A 229 -16.31 -12.31 -23.16
N SER A 230 -17.58 -12.11 -22.83
CA SER A 230 -18.60 -11.53 -23.73
C SER A 230 -18.76 -10.01 -23.59
N THR A 231 -17.98 -9.34 -22.73
CA THR A 231 -18.23 -7.93 -22.42
C THR A 231 -17.95 -7.02 -23.62
N PRO A 232 -18.86 -6.09 -23.95
CA PRO A 232 -18.60 -5.04 -24.94
C PRO A 232 -17.86 -3.84 -24.30
N LEU A 233 -17.66 -3.85 -22.98
CA LEU A 233 -17.02 -2.75 -22.26
C LEU A 233 -15.54 -2.67 -22.61
N LYS A 234 -15.07 -1.45 -22.83
CA LYS A 234 -13.65 -1.10 -22.84
C LYS A 234 -13.33 -0.35 -21.55
N PHE A 235 -12.13 -0.61 -21.05
CA PHE A 235 -11.55 -0.05 -19.84
C PHE A 235 -10.27 0.67 -20.21
N THR A 236 -10.18 1.95 -19.87
CA THR A 236 -8.93 2.69 -19.99
C THR A 236 -8.16 2.55 -18.70
N TYR A 237 -6.88 2.21 -18.78
CA TYR A 237 -6.02 1.98 -17.63
C TYR A 237 -4.81 2.90 -17.65
N SER A 238 -4.50 3.52 -16.51
CA SER A 238 -3.25 4.25 -16.31
C SER A 238 -2.51 3.72 -15.07
N ALA A 239 -1.21 3.45 -15.22
CA ALA A 239 -0.34 3.13 -14.10
C ALA A 239 0.27 4.38 -13.45
N PHE A 240 0.00 5.59 -13.97
CA PHE A 240 0.67 6.84 -13.57
C PHE A 240 2.20 6.72 -13.52
N HIS A 241 2.81 6.11 -14.54
CA HIS A 241 4.25 5.80 -14.59
C HIS A 241 4.72 4.88 -13.46
N GLY A 242 3.78 4.10 -12.92
CA GLY A 242 3.98 3.12 -11.87
C GLY A 242 4.14 1.70 -12.38
N ILE A 243 4.05 0.77 -11.44
CA ILE A 243 4.40 -0.64 -11.66
C ILE A 243 3.18 -1.53 -11.90
N GLY A 244 1.98 -0.93 -11.90
CA GLY A 244 0.72 -1.66 -11.99
C GLY A 244 0.39 -2.24 -13.37
N TYR A 245 0.93 -1.71 -14.47
CA TYR A 245 0.48 -2.07 -15.82
C TYR A 245 0.57 -3.57 -16.14
N HIS A 246 1.75 -4.17 -15.98
CA HIS A 246 1.94 -5.58 -16.33
C HIS A 246 1.07 -6.50 -15.47
N TYR A 247 0.95 -6.20 -14.17
CA TYR A 247 0.12 -6.97 -13.24
C TYR A 247 -1.36 -6.87 -13.60
N THR A 248 -1.82 -5.66 -13.92
CA THR A 248 -3.20 -5.40 -14.30
C THR A 248 -3.58 -6.08 -15.60
N LYS A 249 -2.73 -5.91 -16.62
CA LYS A 249 -2.95 -6.50 -17.94
C LYS A 249 -3.04 -8.03 -17.84
N ARG A 250 -2.14 -8.63 -17.06
CA ARG A 250 -2.19 -10.07 -16.78
C ARG A 250 -3.47 -10.44 -16.03
N MET A 251 -3.88 -9.68 -15.02
CA MET A 251 -5.10 -9.98 -14.26
C MET A 251 -6.37 -9.89 -15.12
N PHE A 252 -6.45 -8.93 -16.04
CA PHE A 252 -7.54 -8.85 -17.02
C PHE A 252 -7.61 -10.12 -17.87
N ALA A 253 -6.48 -10.62 -18.35
CA ALA A 253 -6.42 -11.86 -19.12
C ALA A 253 -6.81 -13.09 -18.26
N GLU A 254 -6.29 -13.20 -17.03
CA GLU A 254 -6.66 -14.27 -16.09
C GLU A 254 -8.16 -14.24 -15.77
N PHE A 255 -8.76 -13.05 -15.73
CA PHE A 255 -10.19 -12.87 -15.47
C PHE A 255 -11.07 -13.10 -16.70
N GLY A 256 -10.48 -13.43 -17.85
CA GLY A 256 -11.20 -13.77 -19.08
C GLY A 256 -11.69 -12.56 -19.86
N PHE A 257 -11.19 -11.36 -19.59
CA PHE A 257 -11.50 -10.19 -20.41
C PHE A 257 -10.84 -10.29 -21.80
N PRO A 258 -11.53 -9.92 -22.89
CA PRO A 258 -10.91 -9.82 -24.21
C PRO A 258 -9.77 -8.82 -24.20
N ALA A 259 -8.66 -9.10 -24.89
CA ALA A 259 -7.54 -8.15 -24.97
C ALA A 259 -7.97 -6.77 -25.50
N SER A 260 -8.97 -6.73 -26.39
CA SER A 260 -9.55 -5.50 -26.95
C SER A 260 -10.34 -4.65 -25.94
N SER A 261 -10.66 -5.20 -24.76
CA SER A 261 -11.33 -4.47 -23.68
C SER A 261 -10.36 -3.66 -22.82
N PHE A 262 -9.04 -3.91 -22.90
CA PHE A 262 -8.03 -3.22 -22.09
C PHE A 262 -7.27 -2.18 -22.92
N ILE A 263 -7.49 -0.91 -22.62
CA ILE A 263 -6.87 0.23 -23.32
C ILE A 263 -5.88 0.90 -22.39
N SER A 264 -4.59 0.83 -22.71
CA SER A 264 -3.55 1.50 -21.93
C SER A 264 -3.47 2.99 -22.28
N VAL A 265 -3.23 3.83 -21.28
CA VAL A 265 -2.69 5.18 -21.48
C VAL A 265 -1.20 5.04 -21.74
N ALA A 266 -0.81 5.01 -23.02
CA ALA A 266 0.55 4.68 -23.46
C ALA A 266 1.62 5.57 -22.80
N GLU A 267 1.32 6.85 -22.64
CA GLU A 267 2.21 7.85 -22.04
C GLU A 267 2.46 7.63 -20.54
N GLN A 268 1.64 6.82 -19.86
CA GLN A 268 1.71 6.57 -18.41
C GLN A 268 1.82 5.08 -18.09
N GLN A 269 2.14 4.26 -19.09
CA GLN A 269 2.09 2.80 -19.02
C GLN A 269 3.26 2.21 -18.23
N ASP A 270 4.48 2.57 -18.62
CA ASP A 270 5.70 1.96 -18.11
C ASP A 270 6.25 2.74 -16.92
N PRO A 271 6.96 2.10 -15.98
CA PRO A 271 7.58 2.79 -14.87
C PRO A 271 8.52 3.91 -15.33
N ASN A 272 8.29 5.14 -14.86
CA ASN A 272 9.16 6.28 -15.15
C ASN A 272 9.39 7.11 -13.88
N PRO A 273 10.63 7.14 -13.34
CA PRO A 273 10.92 7.81 -12.08
C PRO A 273 10.78 9.33 -12.13
N ASP A 274 10.68 9.94 -13.33
CA ASP A 274 10.48 11.37 -13.49
C ASP A 274 9.02 11.84 -13.48
N PHE A 275 8.07 10.90 -13.53
CA PHE A 275 6.62 11.18 -13.58
C PHE A 275 6.23 12.32 -14.55
N PRO A 276 6.70 12.29 -15.82
CA PRO A 276 6.75 13.46 -16.70
C PRO A 276 5.40 14.10 -17.02
N THR A 277 4.30 13.35 -16.91
CA THR A 277 2.95 13.85 -17.18
C THR A 277 2.15 14.16 -15.91
N ILE A 278 2.61 13.72 -14.75
CA ILE A 278 1.84 13.73 -13.50
C ILE A 278 2.76 13.82 -12.27
N PRO A 279 3.25 15.01 -11.92
CA PRO A 279 4.22 15.20 -10.82
C PRO A 279 3.74 14.70 -9.45
N PHE A 280 2.42 14.59 -9.26
CA PHE A 280 1.81 14.04 -8.06
C PHE A 280 0.84 12.90 -8.46
N PRO A 281 1.34 11.66 -8.59
CA PRO A 281 0.60 10.51 -9.13
C PRO A 281 -0.39 9.92 -8.11
N ASN A 282 -1.20 10.75 -7.48
CA ASN A 282 -2.20 10.33 -6.51
C ASN A 282 -3.58 10.14 -7.19
N PRO A 283 -4.08 8.90 -7.35
CA PRO A 283 -5.40 8.63 -7.93
C PRO A 283 -6.55 9.23 -7.10
N GLU A 284 -6.30 9.67 -5.86
CA GLU A 284 -7.32 10.34 -5.06
C GLU A 284 -7.52 11.82 -5.44
N GLU A 285 -6.73 12.40 -6.34
CA GLU A 285 -6.87 13.80 -6.78
C GLU A 285 -8.02 14.02 -7.78
N GLY A 286 -8.75 12.97 -8.15
CA GLY A 286 -9.95 13.11 -8.97
C GLY A 286 -9.61 13.44 -10.43
N ARG A 287 -10.35 14.41 -10.99
CA ARG A 287 -10.26 14.76 -12.41
C ARG A 287 -8.87 15.26 -12.84
N LYS A 288 -8.12 15.92 -11.95
CA LYS A 288 -6.84 16.58 -12.28
C LYS A 288 -5.78 15.60 -12.77
N VAL A 289 -5.77 14.39 -12.20
CA VAL A 289 -4.80 13.33 -12.53
C VAL A 289 -5.27 12.42 -13.66
N LEU A 290 -6.54 12.53 -14.08
CA LEU A 290 -7.14 11.67 -15.10
C LEU A 290 -7.18 12.28 -16.50
N THR A 291 -6.58 13.45 -16.75
CA THR A 291 -6.71 14.15 -18.04
C THR A 291 -6.33 13.26 -19.24
N LEU A 292 -5.12 12.69 -19.25
CA LEU A 292 -4.69 11.77 -20.32
C LEU A 292 -5.52 10.49 -20.38
N ALA A 293 -6.00 9.98 -19.24
CA ALA A 293 -6.86 8.82 -19.19
C ALA A 293 -8.25 9.10 -19.78
N MET A 294 -8.82 10.29 -19.55
CA MET A 294 -10.09 10.72 -20.15
C MET A 294 -9.94 10.90 -21.66
N GLU A 295 -8.86 11.53 -22.12
CA GLU A 295 -8.57 11.69 -23.56
C GLU A 295 -8.40 10.33 -24.25
N THR A 296 -7.63 9.42 -23.65
CA THR A 296 -7.45 8.06 -24.14
C THR A 296 -8.79 7.30 -24.16
N ALA A 297 -9.61 7.46 -23.13
CA ALA A 297 -10.92 6.84 -23.07
C ALA A 297 -11.86 7.35 -24.16
N ASP A 298 -11.92 8.68 -24.36
CA ASP A 298 -12.74 9.30 -25.39
C ASP A 298 -12.31 8.88 -26.80
N LYS A 299 -11.00 8.84 -27.07
CA LYS A 299 -10.43 8.39 -28.35
C LYS A 299 -10.76 6.93 -28.68
N ASN A 300 -10.84 6.06 -27.66
CA ASN A 300 -11.02 4.61 -27.85
C ASN A 300 -12.46 4.13 -27.61
N GLY A 301 -13.38 5.04 -27.25
CA GLY A 301 -14.76 4.71 -26.92
C GLY A 301 -14.90 3.90 -25.61
N SER A 302 -13.96 4.08 -24.68
CA SER A 302 -14.01 3.48 -23.34
C SER A 302 -14.89 4.32 -22.41
N THR A 303 -15.66 3.67 -21.56
CA THR A 303 -16.58 4.32 -20.61
C THR A 303 -16.15 4.18 -19.17
N VAL A 304 -15.11 3.41 -18.89
CA VAL A 304 -14.57 3.16 -17.55
C VAL A 304 -13.08 3.43 -17.56
N ILE A 305 -12.61 4.22 -16.61
CA ILE A 305 -11.19 4.46 -16.36
C ILE A 305 -10.81 3.79 -15.04
N LEU A 306 -9.66 3.14 -15.03
CA LEU A 306 -8.98 2.60 -13.86
C LEU A 306 -7.60 3.25 -13.77
N ALA A 307 -7.18 3.67 -12.59
CA ALA A 307 -5.85 4.21 -12.38
C ALA A 307 -5.26 3.76 -11.05
N ASN A 308 -3.97 3.46 -11.01
CA ASN A 308 -3.24 3.18 -9.78
C ASN A 308 -2.21 4.27 -9.48
N ASP A 309 -1.83 4.38 -8.20
CA ASP A 309 -0.60 5.08 -7.82
C ASP A 309 0.64 4.23 -8.15
N PRO A 310 1.85 4.81 -8.06
CA PRO A 310 3.07 4.17 -8.58
C PRO A 310 3.41 2.78 -8.04
N ASP A 311 3.02 2.46 -6.81
CA ASP A 311 3.24 1.15 -6.16
C ASP A 311 2.00 0.25 -6.15
N ALA A 312 0.92 0.70 -6.82
CA ALA A 312 -0.29 -0.05 -7.07
C ALA A 312 -1.03 -0.59 -5.82
N ASP A 313 -0.99 0.16 -4.71
CA ASP A 313 -1.84 -0.13 -3.54
C ASP A 313 -3.14 0.70 -3.51
N ARG A 314 -3.27 1.73 -4.37
CA ARG A 314 -4.49 2.53 -4.53
C ARG A 314 -5.10 2.33 -5.89
N ILE A 315 -6.42 2.49 -5.95
CA ILE A 315 -7.17 2.50 -7.21
C ILE A 315 -8.16 3.66 -7.25
N GLN A 316 -8.22 4.32 -8.39
CA GLN A 316 -9.32 5.19 -8.77
C GLN A 316 -10.09 4.58 -9.93
N MET A 317 -11.41 4.70 -9.84
CA MET A 317 -12.33 4.34 -10.92
C MET A 317 -13.15 5.57 -11.32
N ALA A 318 -13.27 5.81 -12.62
CA ALA A 318 -14.16 6.82 -13.17
C ALA A 318 -15.06 6.23 -14.25
N GLU A 319 -16.31 6.68 -14.31
CA GLU A 319 -17.27 6.25 -15.32
C GLU A 319 -17.75 7.47 -16.12
N LYS A 320 -17.83 7.31 -17.43
CA LYS A 320 -18.39 8.31 -18.33
C LYS A 320 -19.91 8.35 -18.14
N GLN A 321 -20.41 9.48 -17.66
CA GLN A 321 -21.85 9.67 -17.53
C GLN A 321 -22.40 10.26 -18.84
N LYS A 322 -23.55 9.77 -19.27
CA LYS A 322 -24.38 10.52 -20.24
C LYS A 322 -24.78 11.83 -19.55
N GLU A 323 -24.76 12.95 -20.26
CA GLU A 323 -25.34 14.18 -19.73
C GLU A 323 -26.77 13.86 -19.27
N LEU A 324 -27.03 14.03 -17.98
CA LEU A 324 -28.40 14.22 -17.54
C LEU A 324 -28.83 15.51 -18.21
N GLN A 325 -29.77 15.45 -19.16
CA GLN A 325 -30.53 16.63 -19.53
C GLN A 325 -30.95 17.28 -18.22
N LYS A 326 -30.53 18.53 -17.99
CA LYS A 326 -31.10 19.33 -16.91
C LYS A 326 -32.61 19.20 -17.10
N ARG A 327 -33.30 18.57 -16.15
CA ARG A 327 -34.76 18.73 -16.10
C ARG A 327 -34.95 20.20 -15.81
N ASP A 328 -35.33 20.96 -16.82
CA ASP A 328 -35.86 22.29 -16.63
C ASP A 328 -37.04 22.15 -15.67
N HIS A 329 -36.82 22.55 -14.43
CA HIS A 329 -37.91 22.88 -13.53
C HIS A 329 -38.44 24.23 -14.02
N PRO A 330 -39.75 24.40 -14.28
CA PRO A 330 -40.28 25.57 -14.98
C PRO A 330 -40.17 26.92 -14.25
N ASP A 331 -39.42 27.04 -13.15
CA ASP A 331 -39.35 28.26 -12.33
C ASP A 331 -37.93 28.85 -12.21
N ARG A 332 -37.16 28.88 -13.31
CA ARG A 332 -35.95 29.73 -13.35
C ARG A 332 -35.89 30.57 -14.61
N ILE A 333 -36.10 31.86 -14.39
CA ILE A 333 -35.92 32.96 -15.32
C ILE A 333 -34.58 32.84 -16.05
N GLN A 334 -34.70 32.89 -17.37
CA GLN A 334 -33.66 32.93 -18.37
C GLN A 334 -32.92 34.29 -18.30
N MET A 335 -31.60 34.26 -18.32
CA MET A 335 -30.77 35.38 -18.75
C MET A 335 -29.86 34.86 -19.86
N ASP A 336 -30.02 35.46 -21.04
CA ASP A 336 -29.41 35.07 -22.30
C ASP A 336 -27.88 35.22 -22.32
N GLY A 337 -27.23 34.38 -23.14
CA GLY A 337 -25.79 34.49 -23.39
C GLY A 337 -25.18 33.40 -24.26
N LYS A 338 -25.59 33.34 -25.53
CA LYS A 338 -24.88 32.76 -26.71
C LYS A 338 -24.58 31.25 -26.75
N SER A 339 -25.04 30.65 -27.86
CA SER A 339 -24.81 29.29 -28.32
C SER A 339 -23.33 28.98 -28.63
N SER A 340 -22.89 27.76 -28.34
CA SER A 340 -21.90 27.06 -29.15
C SER A 340 -22.22 25.56 -29.21
N ARG A 341 -21.99 24.97 -30.39
CA ARG A 341 -22.35 23.61 -30.79
C ARG A 341 -21.35 22.59 -30.21
N GLY A 342 -21.87 21.43 -29.78
CA GLY A 342 -21.12 20.28 -29.28
C GLY A 342 -21.36 20.05 -27.79
N ALA A 343 -22.24 19.11 -27.43
CA ALA A 343 -22.53 18.80 -26.02
C ALA A 343 -21.32 18.08 -25.37
N PRO A 344 -20.67 18.66 -24.35
CA PRO A 344 -19.53 18.03 -23.70
C PRO A 344 -20.00 16.93 -22.72
N CYS A 345 -19.66 15.68 -23.00
CA CYS A 345 -19.86 14.58 -22.05
C CYS A 345 -19.04 14.82 -20.76
N ARG A 346 -19.56 14.41 -19.59
CA ARG A 346 -18.91 14.67 -18.28
C ARG A 346 -18.53 13.37 -17.56
N TRP A 347 -17.25 13.24 -17.22
CA TRP A 347 -16.76 12.21 -16.31
C TRP A 347 -17.13 12.54 -14.86
N LYS A 348 -17.66 11.57 -14.10
CA LYS A 348 -17.79 11.67 -12.64
C LYS A 348 -16.75 10.77 -11.98
N SER A 349 -15.97 11.34 -11.07
CA SER A 349 -15.16 10.61 -10.09
C SER A 349 -15.91 10.53 -8.76
N GLY A 350 -15.75 9.43 -8.04
CA GLY A 350 -16.29 9.26 -6.69
C GLY A 350 -15.18 9.27 -5.64
N HIS A 351 -15.42 9.97 -4.53
CA HIS A 351 -14.54 10.03 -3.35
C HIS A 351 -15.35 9.73 -2.09
N SER A 352 -14.73 9.11 -1.08
CA SER A 352 -15.24 9.09 0.29
C SER A 352 -14.52 10.15 1.13
N GLY A 353 -15.15 11.31 1.28
CA GLY A 353 -14.74 12.41 2.18
C GLY A 353 -15.88 13.43 2.30
N VAL A 354 -16.43 13.54 3.51
CA VAL A 354 -17.60 14.30 3.99
C VAL A 354 -18.10 15.47 3.11
N GLY A 355 -19.35 15.36 2.59
CA GLY A 355 -20.12 16.49 2.06
C GLY A 355 -21.18 16.15 1.00
N ARG A 356 -22.43 15.89 1.44
CA ARG A 356 -23.71 15.71 0.69
C ARG A 356 -23.70 14.86 -0.60
N ILE A 357 -24.41 13.74 -0.48
CA ILE A 357 -24.49 12.61 -1.40
C ILE A 357 -25.71 12.74 -2.32
N ASP A 358 -25.49 12.88 -3.63
CA ASP A 358 -26.40 12.35 -4.65
C ASP A 358 -25.74 11.13 -5.30
N ARG A 359 -26.41 9.99 -5.14
CA ARG A 359 -25.87 8.62 -5.24
C ARG A 359 -25.36 8.24 -6.64
N ILE A 360 -24.15 7.67 -6.70
CA ILE A 360 -23.72 6.43 -7.40
C ILE A 360 -22.42 5.97 -6.73
N HIS A 361 -22.23 4.64 -6.61
CA HIS A 361 -21.27 4.00 -5.71
C HIS A 361 -19.88 3.79 -6.31
N ALA A 362 -18.88 4.40 -5.70
CA ALA A 362 -17.49 3.93 -5.71
C ALA A 362 -17.03 3.83 -4.24
N ARG A 363 -16.47 2.69 -3.85
CA ARG A 363 -15.83 2.51 -2.54
C ARG A 363 -14.34 2.80 -2.73
N ALA A 364 -13.82 3.85 -2.09
CA ALA A 364 -12.40 3.89 -1.78
C ALA A 364 -12.17 2.89 -0.64
N TYR A 365 -11.26 1.94 -0.83
CA TYR A 365 -10.87 1.01 0.23
C TYR A 365 -9.59 1.53 0.87
N HIS A 366 -9.64 1.75 2.19
CA HIS A 366 -8.51 2.21 2.97
C HIS A 366 -8.06 1.06 3.88
N GLY A 367 -6.81 0.63 3.75
CA GLY A 367 -6.20 -0.46 4.52
C GLY A 367 -5.84 -0.11 5.96
N GLN A 368 -6.55 0.80 6.64
CA GLN A 368 -6.27 1.12 8.05
C GLN A 368 -7.49 0.86 8.93
N GLY A 369 -7.35 -0.15 9.79
CA GLY A 369 -8.37 -0.59 10.73
C GLY A 369 -8.77 0.52 11.72
N ARG A 370 -9.96 1.09 11.52
CA ARG A 370 -10.74 1.70 12.61
C ARG A 370 -12.20 1.25 12.49
N ARG A 371 -12.68 0.52 13.50
CA ARG A 371 -14.07 0.05 13.64
C ARG A 371 -15.03 1.25 13.64
N VAL A 372 -15.93 1.32 12.66
CA VAL A 372 -17.16 2.14 12.75
C VAL A 372 -18.34 1.19 12.94
N ARG A 373 -19.06 1.34 14.04
CA ARG A 373 -20.23 0.51 14.42
C ARG A 373 -21.25 0.43 13.28
N CYS A 374 -21.51 -0.78 12.77
CA CYS A 374 -22.67 -1.06 11.93
C CYS A 374 -23.96 -1.05 12.78
N ARG A 375 -24.89 -0.14 12.49
CA ARG A 375 -26.30 -0.32 12.82
C ARG A 375 -27.00 -0.99 11.65
N SER A 376 -27.61 -2.14 11.90
CA SER A 376 -28.51 -2.82 10.96
C SER A 376 -29.69 -1.90 10.60
N PHE A 377 -30.07 -1.80 9.33
CA PHE A 377 -31.34 -1.17 8.95
C PHE A 377 -32.27 -2.14 8.22
N ARG A 378 -33.48 -2.20 8.77
CA ARG A 378 -34.64 -3.00 8.38
C ARG A 378 -35.02 -2.79 6.91
N ARG A 379 -35.48 -3.87 6.29
CA ARG A 379 -36.28 -3.88 5.05
C ARG A 379 -37.40 -2.84 5.13
N ASN A 380 -37.46 -1.93 4.18
CA ASN A 380 -38.71 -1.22 3.89
C ASN A 380 -39.17 -1.54 2.46
N ARG A 381 -40.40 -2.03 2.40
CA ARG A 381 -41.15 -2.41 1.20
C ARG A 381 -41.57 -1.14 0.44
N ARG A 382 -41.36 -1.12 -0.88
CA ARG A 382 -42.19 -0.55 -1.97
C ARG A 382 -41.29 -0.08 -3.12
N PHE A 383 -41.28 -0.85 -4.21
CA PHE A 383 -40.91 -0.39 -5.55
C PHE A 383 -42.15 -0.57 -6.43
N PRO A 384 -42.60 0.44 -7.20
CA PRO A 384 -43.42 0.20 -8.37
C PRO A 384 -42.49 -0.27 -9.51
N SER A 385 -42.85 -1.40 -10.10
CA SER A 385 -42.25 -1.98 -11.29
C SER A 385 -42.51 -1.10 -12.52
N ARG A 386 -41.48 -0.54 -13.17
CA ARG A 386 -41.47 -0.30 -14.62
C ARG A 386 -40.06 -0.45 -15.21
N GLY A 387 -40.04 -1.07 -16.39
CA GLY A 387 -38.90 -1.69 -17.07
C GLY A 387 -37.67 -0.82 -17.31
N GLY A 388 -36.51 -1.48 -17.21
CA GLY A 388 -35.20 -0.96 -17.59
C GLY A 388 -34.12 -1.92 -17.06
N LYS A 389 -33.82 -2.99 -17.80
CA LYS A 389 -32.75 -3.95 -17.45
C LYS A 389 -31.40 -3.21 -17.45
N ILE A 390 -30.82 -2.99 -16.27
CA ILE A 390 -29.44 -2.50 -16.10
C ILE A 390 -28.51 -3.72 -16.25
N VAL A 391 -27.87 -3.86 -17.41
CA VAL A 391 -27.01 -5.02 -17.77
C VAL A 391 -25.54 -4.84 -17.30
N ALA A 392 -25.13 -3.69 -16.77
CA ALA A 392 -23.71 -3.41 -16.46
C ALA A 392 -23.22 -3.84 -15.05
N ARG A 393 -24.03 -4.51 -14.23
CA ARG A 393 -23.69 -4.76 -12.82
C ARG A 393 -22.66 -5.88 -12.54
N PRO A 394 -22.58 -6.99 -13.30
CA PRO A 394 -21.67 -8.09 -12.96
C PRO A 394 -20.21 -7.81 -13.31
N ALA A 395 -19.94 -7.25 -14.50
CA ALA A 395 -18.56 -6.99 -14.96
C ALA A 395 -17.83 -5.98 -14.06
N VAL A 396 -18.51 -4.93 -13.59
CA VAL A 396 -17.92 -3.95 -12.64
C VAL A 396 -17.69 -4.57 -11.25
N ARG A 397 -18.47 -5.58 -10.84
CA ARG A 397 -18.22 -6.31 -9.59
C ARG A 397 -16.99 -7.21 -9.67
N SER A 398 -16.69 -7.77 -10.84
CA SER A 398 -15.46 -8.57 -11.05
C SER A 398 -14.19 -7.74 -10.89
N LEU A 399 -14.25 -6.43 -11.18
CA LEU A 399 -13.14 -5.52 -10.91
C LEU A 399 -12.87 -5.35 -9.41
N GLN A 400 -13.84 -5.56 -8.52
CA GLN A 400 -13.57 -5.45 -7.08
C GLN A 400 -12.64 -6.57 -6.57
N SER A 401 -12.67 -7.77 -7.17
CA SER A 401 -11.73 -8.85 -6.80
C SER A 401 -10.36 -8.70 -7.47
N ILE A 402 -10.26 -8.05 -8.63
CA ILE A 402 -8.97 -7.76 -9.31
C ILE A 402 -8.05 -6.85 -8.46
N TRP A 403 -8.63 -6.03 -7.57
CA TRP A 403 -7.95 -4.89 -6.95
C TRP A 403 -8.08 -4.80 -5.42
N LEU A 404 -8.74 -5.78 -4.80
CA LEU A 404 -8.70 -6.02 -3.36
C LEU A 404 -7.90 -7.31 -3.13
N PRO A 405 -6.57 -7.26 -3.24
CA PRO A 405 -5.77 -8.46 -3.10
C PRO A 405 -5.96 -9.10 -1.72
N PHE A 406 -5.85 -10.43 -1.71
CA PHE A 406 -5.99 -11.31 -0.55
C PHE A 406 -5.28 -10.84 0.74
N GLY A 407 -4.20 -10.05 0.63
CA GLY A 407 -3.49 -9.47 1.77
C GLY A 407 -4.37 -8.58 2.67
N GLN A 408 -5.39 -7.90 2.11
CA GLN A 408 -6.34 -7.12 2.91
C GLN A 408 -7.56 -7.92 3.38
N ILE A 409 -7.92 -9.00 2.68
CA ILE A 409 -9.08 -9.84 3.03
C ILE A 409 -8.74 -10.76 4.21
N HIS A 410 -7.53 -11.31 4.29
CA HIS A 410 -7.10 -12.07 5.49
C HIS A 410 -6.94 -11.22 6.76
N LEU A 411 -6.72 -9.91 6.63
CA LEU A 411 -6.80 -8.97 7.76
C LEU A 411 -8.23 -8.82 8.31
N LEU A 412 -9.25 -9.18 7.53
CA LEU A 412 -10.66 -9.15 7.93
C LEU A 412 -11.19 -10.56 8.27
N ASP A 413 -10.67 -11.61 7.64
CA ASP A 413 -11.15 -13.00 7.77
C ASP A 413 -10.47 -13.82 8.89
N GLY A 414 -9.76 -13.16 9.82
CA GLY A 414 -9.51 -13.72 11.15
C GLY A 414 -10.80 -14.01 11.95
N THR A 415 -11.95 -13.57 11.45
CA THR A 415 -13.26 -14.02 11.90
C THR A 415 -13.90 -14.92 10.85
N GLY A 416 -13.58 -16.21 10.93
CA GLY A 416 -14.36 -17.23 10.24
C GLY A 416 -15.84 -17.02 10.51
N SER A 417 -16.64 -17.09 9.45
CA SER A 417 -18.09 -17.11 9.52
C SER A 417 -18.54 -18.34 10.30
N GLY A 418 -18.76 -18.16 11.61
CA GLY A 418 -19.19 -19.25 12.49
C GLY A 418 -19.38 -18.78 13.93
N GLY A 419 -20.44 -18.02 14.19
CA GLY A 419 -21.02 -17.88 15.53
C GLY A 419 -20.27 -16.98 16.51
N HIS A 420 -21.03 -16.15 17.21
CA HIS A 420 -20.56 -15.33 18.32
C HIS A 420 -19.80 -16.16 19.39
N GLN A 421 -18.54 -15.84 19.63
CA GLN A 421 -17.92 -15.95 20.95
C GLN A 421 -16.75 -14.97 21.08
N GLU A 422 -16.84 -14.13 22.10
CA GLU A 422 -15.81 -13.16 22.50
C GLU A 422 -14.54 -13.88 22.97
N ALA A 423 -13.37 -13.43 22.52
CA ALA A 423 -12.09 -13.85 23.09
C ALA A 423 -11.27 -12.61 23.50
N LEU A 424 -11.23 -12.40 24.80
CA LEU A 424 -10.30 -11.56 25.56
C LEU A 424 -8.90 -12.16 25.46
N GLN A 425 -7.90 -11.37 25.07
CA GLN A 425 -6.51 -11.61 25.44
C GLN A 425 -5.87 -10.28 25.84
N HIS A 426 -5.95 -9.97 27.12
CA HIS A 426 -5.06 -9.04 27.82
C HIS A 426 -4.07 -9.87 28.63
N ILE A 427 -2.78 -9.72 28.31
CA ILE A 427 -1.66 -9.52 29.24
C ILE A 427 -1.68 -10.38 30.51
N GLU A 428 -0.93 -11.48 30.50
CA GLU A 428 -0.36 -12.06 31.73
C GLU A 428 0.95 -11.33 32.04
N SER A 429 0.85 -10.20 32.74
CA SER A 429 1.94 -9.70 33.59
C SER A 429 1.58 -10.09 35.02
N ARG A 430 2.37 -10.99 35.60
CA ARG A 430 2.27 -11.38 37.00
C ARG A 430 2.47 -10.16 37.92
N SER A 431 1.46 -9.86 38.72
CA SER A 431 1.62 -9.17 40.01
C SER A 431 0.42 -9.53 40.89
N GLU A 432 0.71 -10.22 41.99
CA GLU A 432 -0.21 -10.66 43.03
C GLU A 432 -0.78 -9.47 43.83
N VAL A 433 -2.12 -9.36 43.99
CA VAL A 433 -2.85 -8.77 45.14
C VAL A 433 -4.29 -9.37 45.19
N PRO A 434 -4.91 -9.66 46.37
CA PRO A 434 -6.05 -10.60 46.50
C PRO A 434 -7.46 -9.97 46.69
N ASP A 435 -8.48 -10.83 46.50
CA ASP A 435 -9.90 -10.81 46.97
C ASP A 435 -10.83 -9.65 46.52
N GLU A 436 -12.11 -9.80 46.14
CA GLU A 436 -13.25 -10.56 46.69
C GLU A 436 -14.29 -10.92 45.59
N ASN A 437 -15.28 -11.75 45.97
CA ASN A 437 -16.54 -12.12 45.27
C ASN A 437 -16.57 -13.41 44.44
N ARG A 438 -16.45 -14.52 45.17
CA ARG A 438 -16.76 -15.89 44.73
C ARG A 438 -18.17 -16.30 45.14
N ARG A 439 -19.24 -15.77 44.52
CA ARG A 439 -20.63 -16.30 44.66
C ARG A 439 -21.53 -15.92 43.46
N SER A 440 -21.36 -16.62 42.33
CA SER A 440 -22.41 -16.70 41.27
C SER A 440 -22.15 -17.73 40.16
N ARG A 441 -21.04 -18.49 40.17
CA ARG A 441 -20.65 -19.34 39.02
C ARG A 441 -21.18 -20.78 39.02
N SER A 442 -21.98 -21.22 39.98
CA SER A 442 -22.46 -22.61 40.03
C SER A 442 -23.75 -22.87 39.22
N GLY A 443 -24.63 -21.88 39.03
CA GLY A 443 -25.94 -22.09 38.37
C GLY A 443 -25.97 -21.97 36.83
N ILE A 444 -24.81 -21.72 36.19
CA ILE A 444 -24.69 -21.50 34.74
C ILE A 444 -24.12 -22.75 34.02
N ARG A 445 -23.37 -23.61 34.74
CA ARG A 445 -22.74 -24.80 34.15
C ARG A 445 -23.75 -25.92 33.85
N GLU A 446 -24.67 -26.20 34.76
CA GLU A 446 -25.69 -27.26 34.57
C GLU A 446 -26.64 -26.97 33.40
N ARG A 447 -26.97 -25.71 33.13
CA ARG A 447 -27.88 -25.33 32.03
C ARG A 447 -27.23 -25.38 30.64
N LEU A 448 -25.90 -25.38 30.56
CA LEU A 448 -25.17 -25.49 29.29
C LEU A 448 -25.03 -26.95 28.86
N ASP A 449 -24.79 -27.84 29.82
CA ASP A 449 -24.54 -29.27 29.55
C ASP A 449 -25.80 -30.00 29.07
N ASP A 450 -26.99 -29.65 29.58
CA ASP A 450 -28.27 -30.21 29.10
C ASP A 450 -28.60 -29.78 27.67
N ARG A 451 -28.20 -28.56 27.28
CA ARG A 451 -28.45 -28.02 25.94
C ARG A 451 -27.52 -28.64 24.89
N ILE A 452 -26.30 -28.99 25.29
CA ILE A 452 -25.33 -29.71 24.46
C ILE A 452 -25.77 -31.17 24.25
N ARG A 453 -26.36 -31.83 25.26
CA ARG A 453 -26.91 -33.19 25.10
C ARG A 453 -28.09 -33.24 24.13
N GLN A 454 -29.01 -32.27 24.20
CA GLN A 454 -30.17 -32.22 23.30
C GLN A 454 -29.79 -31.94 21.83
N LEU A 455 -28.70 -31.22 21.59
CA LEU A 455 -28.21 -30.90 20.23
C LEU A 455 -27.46 -32.08 19.58
N LYS A 456 -26.82 -32.95 20.37
CA LYS A 456 -26.14 -34.15 19.86
C LYS A 456 -27.07 -35.32 19.51
N ALA A 457 -28.32 -35.29 19.95
CA ALA A 457 -29.32 -36.33 19.65
C ALA A 457 -30.13 -36.07 18.36
N ARG A 458 -29.79 -35.03 17.59
CA ARG A 458 -30.47 -34.63 16.34
C ARG A 458 -29.55 -34.58 15.11
N GLN A 459 -28.35 -35.14 15.23
CA GLN A 459 -27.51 -35.59 14.11
C GLN A 459 -27.44 -37.11 14.18
#